data_AF-A0AAE4DFR5-F1
#
_entry.id   AF-A0AAE4DFR5-F1
#
_cell.length_a   1.000
_cell.length_b   1.000
_cell.length_c   1.000
_cell.angle_alpha   90.00
_cell.angle_beta   90.00
_cell.angle_gamma   90.00
#
_symmetry.space_group_name_H-M   'P 1'
#
loop_
_entity.id
_entity.type
_entity.pdbx_description
1 polymer ?
#
loop_
_entity_poly.entity_id
_entity_poly.type
_entity_poly.pdbx_seq_one_letter_code
_entity_poly.pdbx_strand_id
1 'polypeptide(L)'
;MHYFTKSITAVVICLLVGSVTNAQDEGSLKRFVEGFYEGYLSDESRSLNSPNFRNYFDDGFVGSDVDVDLQGNVEYSQLDFEKMKKEYERYRMADGIGIDFEVTDFHNAVVKGNTGIVSMQLDFTINKNGSMISKGTYDVSLTAKSYEEEWKITFINSVFIESEVFMGKCICEIFKKDDTKYATFLTVPDGDTYTSRTDRFEVSPDSDQRTVTLNSDQKFDWNTKSNKVYAPGDEVIGSSVIQPSTAILNVLRFANKDKCQSIETKD
;
A
#
# COMPACT_ATOMS: atom_id res chain seq x y z
N MET A 1 17.22 -54.09 65.91
CA MET A 1 18.46 -53.81 65.17
C MET A 1 18.23 -54.20 63.72
N HIS A 2 18.33 -53.22 62.81
CA HIS A 2 18.30 -53.27 61.32
C HIS A 2 17.02 -53.76 60.61
N TYR A 3 16.14 -52.87 60.10
CA TYR A 3 16.20 -51.88 58.98
C TYR A 3 15.56 -52.43 57.69
N PHE A 4 14.29 -52.04 57.50
CA PHE A 4 13.62 -51.89 56.22
C PHE A 4 14.37 -50.86 55.36
N THR A 5 14.48 -51.09 54.05
CA THR A 5 13.96 -50.19 53.00
C THR A 5 14.31 -50.72 51.61
N LYS A 6 13.30 -51.15 50.85
CA LYS A 6 13.34 -51.19 49.38
C LYS A 6 13.13 -49.76 48.88
N SER A 7 14.15 -49.14 48.29
CA SER A 7 13.98 -47.89 47.55
C SER A 7 13.41 -48.22 46.18
N ILE A 8 12.15 -47.85 45.96
CA ILE A 8 11.53 -47.74 44.64
C ILE A 8 11.89 -46.36 44.12
N THR A 9 12.78 -46.29 43.14
CA THR A 9 13.03 -45.06 42.37
C THR A 9 11.92 -44.92 41.35
N ALA A 10 10.87 -44.18 41.68
CA ALA A 10 9.90 -43.71 40.70
C ALA A 10 10.40 -42.37 40.13
N VAL A 11 10.91 -42.40 38.90
CA VAL A 11 11.25 -41.18 38.15
C VAL A 11 9.93 -40.56 37.67
N VAL A 12 9.64 -39.36 38.17
CA VAL A 12 8.51 -38.53 37.74
C VAL A 12 8.86 -37.92 36.38
N ILE A 13 8.30 -38.47 35.29
CA ILE A 13 8.22 -37.84 33.97
C ILE A 13 6.75 -37.49 33.75
N CYS A 14 6.32 -36.28 34.12
CA CYS A 14 4.93 -35.87 33.86
C CYS A 14 4.68 -34.35 33.75
N LEU A 15 5.68 -33.51 33.46
CA LEU A 15 5.48 -32.04 33.42
C LEU A 15 5.88 -31.34 32.11
N LEU A 16 6.14 -32.06 31.02
CA LEU A 16 6.51 -31.45 29.73
C LEU A 16 5.43 -31.50 28.65
N VAL A 17 4.29 -32.15 28.89
CA VAL A 17 3.28 -32.38 27.83
C VAL A 17 2.47 -31.10 27.52
N GLY A 18 2.12 -30.30 28.54
CA GLY A 18 1.29 -29.10 28.35
C GLY A 18 2.02 -27.89 27.72
N SER A 19 3.34 -27.79 27.89
CA SER A 19 4.15 -26.73 27.28
C SER A 19 4.43 -26.99 25.80
N VAL A 20 4.49 -28.26 25.38
CA VAL A 20 4.75 -28.63 23.98
C VAL A 20 3.51 -28.40 23.11
N THR A 21 2.30 -28.69 23.62
CA THR A 21 1.05 -28.47 22.86
C THR A 21 0.79 -26.98 22.61
N ASN A 22 0.92 -26.13 23.64
CA ASN A 22 0.69 -24.69 23.48
C ASN A 22 1.67 -24.04 22.49
N ALA A 23 2.96 -24.40 22.54
CA ALA A 23 3.96 -23.89 21.61
C ALA A 23 3.70 -24.37 20.16
N GLN A 24 3.21 -25.60 19.99
CA GLN A 24 2.83 -26.14 18.68
C GLN A 24 1.60 -25.43 18.09
N ASP A 25 0.61 -25.12 18.94
CA ASP A 25 -0.61 -24.42 18.55
C ASP A 25 -0.34 -22.94 18.20
N GLU A 26 0.49 -22.26 18.99
CA GLU A 26 0.97 -20.90 18.67
C GLU A 26 1.74 -20.88 17.34
N GLY A 27 2.62 -21.86 17.11
CA GLY A 27 3.32 -22.00 15.83
C GLY A 27 2.40 -22.29 14.65
N SER A 28 1.26 -22.95 14.87
CA SER A 28 0.22 -23.15 13.85
C SER A 28 -0.50 -21.84 13.52
N LEU A 29 -0.86 -21.07 14.54
CA LEU A 29 -1.51 -19.77 14.38
C LEU A 29 -0.61 -18.76 13.64
N LYS A 30 0.69 -18.69 13.98
CA LYS A 30 1.65 -17.81 13.28
C LYS A 30 1.75 -18.13 11.79
N ARG A 31 1.92 -19.41 11.44
CA ARG A 31 1.97 -19.87 10.05
C ARG A 31 0.69 -19.58 9.28
N PHE A 32 -0.46 -19.68 9.93
CA PHE A 32 -1.74 -19.30 9.33
C PHE A 32 -1.76 -17.82 8.94
N VAL A 33 -1.29 -16.96 9.85
CA VAL A 33 -1.27 -15.51 9.65
C VAL A 33 -0.23 -15.09 8.60
N GLU A 34 0.98 -15.65 8.64
CA GLU A 34 2.00 -15.47 7.59
C GLU A 34 1.45 -15.92 6.23
N GLY A 35 0.82 -17.09 6.19
CA GLY A 35 0.20 -17.61 4.97
C GLY A 35 -0.94 -16.74 4.44
N PHE A 36 -1.60 -15.94 5.29
CA PHE A 36 -2.59 -14.95 4.86
C PHE A 36 -1.92 -13.71 4.27
N TYR A 37 -1.03 -13.03 5.01
CA TYR A 37 -0.42 -11.77 4.59
C TYR A 37 0.68 -11.95 3.54
N GLU A 38 1.74 -12.69 3.88
CA GLU A 38 2.89 -12.91 2.99
C GLU A 38 2.56 -13.89 1.86
N GLY A 39 1.69 -14.87 2.14
CA GLY A 39 1.33 -15.89 1.17
C GLY A 39 0.21 -15.48 0.21
N TYR A 40 -0.95 -15.10 0.74
CA TYR A 40 -2.16 -14.93 -0.07
C TYR A 40 -2.36 -13.49 -0.54
N LEU A 41 -2.18 -12.51 0.36
CA LEU A 41 -2.38 -11.10 0.03
C LEU A 41 -1.26 -10.57 -0.87
N SER A 42 -0.02 -11.00 -0.64
CA SER A 42 1.16 -10.62 -1.44
C SER A 42 1.26 -11.31 -2.80
N ASP A 43 0.44 -12.34 -3.07
CA ASP A 43 0.39 -13.01 -4.36
C ASP A 43 -0.74 -12.40 -5.23
N GLU A 44 -0.36 -11.44 -6.08
CA GLU A 44 -1.28 -10.73 -6.99
C GLU A 44 -2.01 -11.66 -7.98
N SER A 45 -1.47 -12.85 -8.24
CA SER A 45 -2.07 -13.83 -9.15
C SER A 45 -3.30 -14.53 -8.56
N ARG A 46 -3.46 -14.48 -7.24
CA ARG A 46 -4.59 -15.11 -6.55
C ARG A 46 -5.86 -14.30 -6.77
N SER A 47 -7.00 -14.98 -6.77
CA SER A 47 -8.29 -14.30 -6.82
C SER A 47 -8.83 -14.07 -5.40
N LEU A 48 -9.21 -12.82 -5.10
CA LEU A 48 -9.95 -12.47 -3.89
C LEU A 48 -11.42 -12.93 -3.94
N ASN A 49 -11.89 -13.32 -5.12
CA ASN A 49 -13.23 -13.91 -5.30
C ASN A 49 -13.20 -15.45 -5.21
N SER A 50 -12.05 -16.04 -4.88
CA SER A 50 -11.94 -17.50 -4.76
C SER A 50 -12.45 -18.01 -3.41
N PRO A 51 -12.93 -19.27 -3.35
CA PRO A 51 -13.25 -19.92 -2.08
C PRO A 51 -12.07 -19.97 -1.10
N ASN A 52 -10.82 -20.00 -1.60
CA ASN A 52 -9.63 -20.05 -0.77
C ASN A 52 -9.45 -18.75 0.02
N PHE A 53 -9.66 -17.58 -0.60
CA PHE A 53 -9.63 -16.31 0.12
C PHE A 53 -10.74 -16.26 1.18
N ARG A 54 -11.95 -16.66 0.79
CA ARG A 54 -13.09 -16.70 1.71
C ARG A 54 -12.85 -17.62 2.90
N ASN A 55 -12.10 -18.71 2.74
CA ASN A 55 -11.84 -19.68 3.81
C ASN A 55 -10.97 -19.14 4.95
N TYR A 56 -10.22 -18.05 4.74
CA TYR A 56 -9.51 -17.37 5.82
C TYR A 56 -10.45 -16.72 6.85
N PHE A 57 -11.73 -16.50 6.53
CA PHE A 57 -12.65 -15.73 7.36
C PHE A 57 -13.75 -16.60 7.95
N ASP A 58 -14.11 -16.31 9.20
CA ASP A 58 -15.35 -16.77 9.81
C ASP A 58 -16.55 -16.02 9.20
N ASP A 59 -17.73 -16.63 9.18
CA ASP A 59 -18.96 -16.01 8.65
C ASP A 59 -19.35 -14.74 9.43
N GLY A 60 -18.97 -14.67 10.72
CA GLY A 60 -19.19 -13.51 11.58
C GLY A 60 -18.02 -12.52 11.63
N PHE A 61 -17.08 -12.58 10.67
CA PHE A 61 -15.93 -11.70 10.65
C PHE A 61 -16.33 -10.21 10.70
N VAL A 62 -15.67 -9.47 11.58
CA VAL A 62 -15.73 -8.01 11.66
C VAL A 62 -14.35 -7.45 11.94
N GLY A 63 -14.13 -6.18 11.61
CA GLY A 63 -12.88 -5.54 11.96
C GLY A 63 -12.87 -4.04 11.81
N SER A 64 -11.68 -3.47 11.95
CA SER A 64 -11.40 -2.08 11.65
C SER A 64 -10.02 -1.90 11.09
N ASP A 65 -9.87 -0.87 10.28
CA ASP A 65 -8.62 -0.43 9.69
C ASP A 65 -8.47 1.07 9.91
N VAL A 66 -7.26 1.49 10.23
CA VAL A 66 -6.88 2.89 10.38
C VAL A 66 -5.74 3.16 9.40
N ASP A 67 -5.98 3.99 8.40
CA ASP A 67 -4.96 4.43 7.46
C ASP A 67 -4.38 5.77 7.92
N VAL A 68 -3.06 5.83 8.08
CA VAL A 68 -2.30 7.04 8.38
C VAL A 68 -1.37 7.34 7.20
N ASP A 69 -1.64 8.45 6.51
CA ASP A 69 -0.80 8.87 5.38
C ASP A 69 0.48 9.59 5.84
N LEU A 70 1.39 9.86 4.89
CA LEU A 70 2.63 10.60 5.14
C LEU A 70 2.45 11.99 5.77
N GLN A 71 1.26 12.60 5.62
CA GLN A 71 0.96 13.92 6.18
C GLN A 71 0.33 13.82 7.58
N GLY A 72 0.14 12.60 8.09
CA GLY A 72 -0.52 12.32 9.37
C GLY A 72 -2.04 12.44 9.31
N ASN A 73 -2.64 12.48 8.12
CA ASN A 73 -4.09 12.37 8.00
C ASN A 73 -4.51 10.96 8.37
N VAL A 74 -5.64 10.84 9.07
CA VAL A 74 -6.14 9.57 9.58
C VAL A 74 -7.50 9.28 8.97
N GLU A 75 -7.63 8.14 8.32
CA GLU A 75 -8.89 7.58 7.84
C GLU A 75 -9.23 6.32 8.63
N TYR A 76 -10.50 6.19 9.05
CA TYR A 76 -10.99 5.03 9.79
C TYR A 76 -12.06 4.30 9.00
N SER A 77 -11.91 2.99 8.90
CA SER A 77 -12.84 2.11 8.21
C SER A 77 -13.27 0.95 9.10
N GLN A 78 -14.58 0.77 9.27
CA GLN A 78 -15.12 -0.46 9.82
C GLN A 78 -15.19 -1.53 8.72
N LEU A 79 -14.63 -2.70 8.97
CA LEU A 79 -14.52 -3.81 8.04
C LEU A 79 -15.58 -4.88 8.29
N ASP A 80 -16.17 -5.34 7.19
CA ASP A 80 -16.73 -6.68 7.04
C ASP A 80 -15.93 -7.40 5.93
N PHE A 81 -16.29 -8.64 5.59
CA PHE A 81 -15.59 -9.40 4.57
C PHE A 81 -15.57 -8.69 3.21
N GLU A 82 -16.69 -8.10 2.78
CA GLU A 82 -16.76 -7.46 1.45
C GLU A 82 -15.94 -6.18 1.40
N LYS A 83 -15.93 -5.39 2.48
CA LYS A 83 -15.07 -4.20 2.58
C LYS A 83 -13.59 -4.58 2.59
N MET A 84 -13.19 -5.58 3.38
CA MET A 84 -11.80 -6.03 3.38
C MET A 84 -11.39 -6.52 1.98
N LYS A 85 -12.23 -7.32 1.33
CA LYS A 85 -12.00 -7.78 -0.04
C LYS A 85 -11.76 -6.58 -0.97
N LYS A 86 -12.63 -5.59 -0.90
CA LYS A 86 -12.56 -4.38 -1.74
C LYS A 86 -11.26 -3.58 -1.51
N GLU A 87 -10.81 -3.46 -0.27
CA GLU A 87 -9.54 -2.76 0.04
C GLU A 87 -8.36 -3.42 -0.66
N TYR A 88 -8.26 -4.76 -0.62
CA TYR A 88 -7.16 -5.45 -1.31
C TYR A 88 -7.37 -5.59 -2.83
N GLU A 89 -8.61 -5.55 -3.32
CA GLU A 89 -8.89 -5.50 -4.76
C GLU A 89 -8.32 -4.24 -5.42
N ARG A 90 -8.16 -3.12 -4.69
CA ARG A 90 -7.59 -1.87 -5.23
C ARG A 90 -6.17 -2.07 -5.78
N TYR A 91 -5.41 -2.97 -5.15
CA TYR A 91 -4.06 -3.35 -5.58
C TYR A 91 -4.05 -4.40 -6.69
N ARG A 92 -5.19 -5.01 -7.05
CA ARG A 92 -5.29 -6.02 -8.12
C ARG A 92 -5.95 -5.48 -9.39
N MET A 93 -6.75 -4.42 -9.26
CA MET A 93 -7.46 -3.80 -10.39
C MET A 93 -6.56 -2.90 -11.23
N ALA A 94 -5.51 -2.34 -10.65
CA ALA A 94 -4.59 -1.45 -11.35
C ALA A 94 -3.45 -2.27 -11.97
N ASP A 95 -3.31 -2.20 -13.29
CA ASP A 95 -2.31 -2.96 -14.04
C ASP A 95 -0.89 -2.70 -13.50
N GLY A 96 -0.22 -3.79 -13.15
CA GLY A 96 1.13 -3.81 -12.60
C GLY A 96 1.28 -3.23 -11.19
N ILE A 97 0.21 -2.93 -10.45
CA ILE A 97 0.30 -2.59 -9.03
C ILE A 97 0.23 -3.87 -8.20
N GLY A 98 1.05 -3.96 -7.16
CA GLY A 98 1.03 -5.05 -6.17
C GLY A 98 1.36 -4.52 -4.79
N ILE A 99 0.93 -5.24 -3.76
CA ILE A 99 1.30 -4.99 -2.36
C ILE A 99 1.94 -6.25 -1.80
N ASP A 100 3.10 -6.09 -1.18
CA ASP A 100 3.85 -7.14 -0.52
C ASP A 100 3.85 -6.89 0.98
N PHE A 101 3.68 -7.95 1.77
CA PHE A 101 3.76 -7.93 3.22
C PHE A 101 4.90 -8.82 3.72
N GLU A 102 5.57 -8.38 4.77
CA GLU A 102 6.57 -9.16 5.53
C GLU A 102 6.27 -9.02 7.01
N VAL A 103 6.05 -10.12 7.73
CA VAL A 103 5.86 -10.11 9.17
C VAL A 103 7.20 -9.89 9.84
N THR A 104 7.38 -8.73 10.47
CA THR A 104 8.66 -8.34 11.09
C THR A 104 8.74 -8.73 12.55
N ASP A 105 7.61 -8.71 13.28
CA ASP A 105 7.57 -9.16 14.67
C ASP A 105 6.20 -9.70 15.08
N PHE A 106 6.22 -10.76 15.90
CA PHE A 106 5.06 -11.22 16.64
C PHE A 106 5.18 -10.75 18.09
N HIS A 107 4.69 -9.54 18.39
CA HIS A 107 4.66 -9.00 19.75
C HIS A 107 3.98 -9.94 20.74
N ASN A 108 2.92 -10.62 20.30
CA ASN A 108 2.23 -11.62 21.09
C ASN A 108 1.53 -12.65 20.19
N ALA A 109 1.54 -13.91 20.62
CA ALA A 109 0.70 -14.97 20.04
C ALA A 109 0.29 -15.91 21.17
N VAL A 110 -1.02 -16.07 21.37
CA VAL A 110 -1.56 -16.90 22.45
C VAL A 110 -2.70 -17.75 21.91
N VAL A 111 -2.68 -19.04 22.25
CA VAL A 111 -3.80 -19.95 21.97
C VAL A 111 -4.45 -20.39 23.29
N LYS A 112 -5.78 -20.29 23.35
CA LYS A 112 -6.58 -20.77 24.48
C LYS A 112 -7.78 -21.56 23.96
N GLY A 113 -7.77 -22.86 24.19
CA GLY A 113 -8.76 -23.75 23.58
C GLY A 113 -8.62 -23.70 22.06
N ASN A 114 -9.70 -23.42 21.34
CA ASN A 114 -9.69 -23.26 19.89
C ASN A 114 -9.63 -21.78 19.45
N THR A 115 -9.28 -20.85 20.34
CA THR A 115 -9.17 -19.43 20.00
C THR A 115 -7.72 -18.98 20.07
N GLY A 116 -7.26 -18.32 19.02
CA GLY A 116 -5.94 -17.73 18.89
C GLY A 116 -6.02 -16.21 18.84
N ILE A 117 -5.10 -15.53 19.51
CA ILE A 117 -4.95 -14.07 19.43
C ILE A 117 -3.50 -13.78 19.05
N VAL A 118 -3.31 -12.93 18.04
CA VAL A 118 -2.02 -12.44 17.60
C VAL A 118 -2.00 -10.92 17.65
N SER A 119 -0.90 -10.35 18.13
CA SER A 119 -0.52 -8.96 17.88
C SER A 119 0.84 -8.98 17.21
N MET A 120 0.94 -8.30 16.07
CA MET A 120 2.12 -8.33 15.22
C MET A 120 2.30 -7.01 14.48
N GLN A 121 3.52 -6.81 14.01
CA GLN A 121 3.86 -5.77 13.06
C GLN A 121 4.26 -6.43 11.74
N LEU A 122 3.79 -5.86 10.64
CA LEU A 122 4.25 -6.18 9.31
C LEU A 122 4.88 -4.93 8.68
N ASP A 123 5.82 -5.14 7.78
CA ASP A 123 6.19 -4.12 6.81
C ASP A 123 5.38 -4.38 5.53
N PHE A 124 4.95 -3.31 4.87
CA PHE A 124 4.35 -3.39 3.55
C PHE A 124 5.18 -2.64 2.53
N THR A 125 5.18 -3.13 1.29
CA THR A 125 5.71 -2.42 0.13
C THR A 125 4.66 -2.43 -0.96
N ILE A 126 4.37 -1.27 -1.55
CA ILE A 126 3.53 -1.17 -2.74
C ILE A 126 4.46 -0.97 -3.93
N ASN A 127 4.30 -1.79 -4.95
CA ASN A 127 5.10 -1.79 -6.16
C ASN A 127 4.21 -1.48 -7.37
N LYS A 128 4.78 -0.80 -8.36
CA LYS A 128 4.19 -0.59 -9.68
C LYS A 128 5.19 -0.94 -10.77
N ASN A 129 4.89 -1.94 -11.59
CA ASN A 129 5.76 -2.42 -12.68
C ASN A 129 7.20 -2.68 -12.20
N GLY A 130 7.35 -3.27 -11.01
CA GLY A 130 8.64 -3.57 -10.38
C GLY A 130 9.36 -2.38 -9.73
N SER A 131 8.75 -1.18 -9.72
CA SER A 131 9.27 -0.01 -9.00
C SER A 131 8.48 0.22 -7.72
N MET A 132 9.17 0.39 -6.60
CA MET A 132 8.55 0.73 -5.32
C MET A 132 7.88 2.11 -5.40
N ILE A 133 6.59 2.17 -5.07
CA ILE A 133 5.83 3.42 -5.05
C ILE A 133 5.65 3.95 -3.63
N SER A 134 5.45 3.08 -2.66
CA SER A 134 5.45 3.43 -1.24
C SER A 134 5.75 2.22 -0.37
N LYS A 135 6.06 2.49 0.89
CA LYS A 135 6.24 1.47 1.93
C LYS A 135 5.86 2.03 3.29
N GLY A 136 5.72 1.14 4.26
CA GLY A 136 5.40 1.51 5.63
C GLY A 136 5.21 0.31 6.52
N THR A 137 4.57 0.54 7.66
CA THR A 137 4.30 -0.46 8.67
C THR A 137 2.81 -0.72 8.79
N TYR A 138 2.46 -1.94 9.14
CA TYR A 138 1.08 -2.35 9.39
C TYR A 138 1.02 -3.07 10.74
N ASP A 139 0.47 -2.39 11.75
CA ASP A 139 0.26 -2.97 13.07
C ASP A 139 -1.08 -3.69 13.09
N VAL A 140 -1.08 -4.97 13.47
CA VAL A 140 -2.26 -5.82 13.39
C VAL A 140 -2.49 -6.55 14.70
N SER A 141 -3.74 -6.49 15.18
CA SER A 141 -4.28 -7.35 16.22
C SER A 141 -5.36 -8.25 15.61
N LEU A 142 -5.11 -9.55 15.59
CA LEU A 142 -5.94 -10.55 14.92
C LEU A 142 -6.45 -11.58 15.93
N THR A 143 -7.73 -11.91 15.85
CA THR A 143 -8.32 -13.07 16.55
C THR A 143 -8.76 -14.09 15.52
N ALA A 144 -8.39 -15.34 15.75
CA ALA A 144 -8.78 -16.47 14.93
C ALA A 144 -9.38 -17.58 15.78
N LYS A 145 -10.22 -18.40 15.15
CA LYS A 145 -10.80 -19.60 15.76
C LYS A 145 -10.49 -20.82 14.91
N SER A 146 -10.09 -21.90 15.56
CA SER A 146 -9.83 -23.18 14.91
C SER A 146 -11.10 -24.03 14.83
N TYR A 147 -11.36 -24.57 13.64
CA TYR A 147 -12.40 -25.53 13.32
C TYR A 147 -11.73 -26.72 12.63
N GLU A 148 -11.78 -27.91 13.24
CA GLU A 148 -11.18 -29.13 12.65
C GLU A 148 -9.71 -28.92 12.19
N GLU A 149 -8.91 -28.21 13.01
CA GLU A 149 -7.50 -27.85 12.74
C GLU A 149 -7.28 -26.76 11.67
N GLU A 150 -8.33 -26.16 11.11
CA GLU A 150 -8.23 -24.98 10.25
C GLU A 150 -8.54 -23.69 11.02
N TRP A 151 -7.67 -22.69 10.90
CA TRP A 151 -7.89 -21.37 11.50
C TRP A 151 -8.74 -20.48 10.60
N LYS A 152 -9.65 -19.71 11.21
CA LYS A 152 -10.45 -18.68 10.55
C LYS A 152 -10.42 -17.39 11.35
N ILE A 153 -10.19 -16.27 10.67
CA ILE A 153 -10.17 -14.92 11.22
C ILE A 153 -11.59 -14.55 11.61
N THR A 154 -11.77 -14.22 12.89
CA THR A 154 -13.05 -13.72 13.43
C THR A 154 -13.01 -12.22 13.66
N PHE A 155 -11.83 -11.66 13.93
CA PHE A 155 -11.64 -10.24 14.18
C PHE A 155 -10.27 -9.74 13.71
N ILE A 156 -10.22 -8.56 13.09
CA ILE A 156 -8.99 -7.81 12.82
C ILE A 156 -9.17 -6.37 13.29
N ASN A 157 -8.17 -5.85 13.98
CA ASN A 157 -7.97 -4.41 14.12
C ASN A 157 -6.58 -4.07 13.62
N SER A 158 -6.47 -3.09 12.75
CA SER A 158 -5.22 -2.79 12.07
C SER A 158 -4.97 -1.29 11.90
N VAL A 159 -3.70 -0.92 11.90
CA VAL A 159 -3.22 0.45 11.71
C VAL A 159 -2.13 0.44 10.64
N PHE A 160 -2.47 0.95 9.46
CA PHE A 160 -1.60 1.08 8.31
C PHE A 160 -0.95 2.46 8.35
N ILE A 161 0.38 2.50 8.39
CA ILE A 161 1.15 3.73 8.52
C ILE A 161 2.09 3.81 7.33
N GLU A 162 1.79 4.73 6.40
CA GLU A 162 2.67 5.00 5.27
C GLU A 162 3.88 5.81 5.75
N SER A 163 5.09 5.28 5.54
CA SER A 163 6.33 5.90 6.03
C SER A 163 7.12 6.59 4.94
N GLU A 164 7.08 6.07 3.69
CA GLU A 164 7.77 6.65 2.55
C GLU A 164 6.95 6.48 1.26
N VAL A 165 6.86 7.54 0.46
CA VAL A 165 6.24 7.55 -0.88
C VAL A 165 7.26 8.06 -1.89
N PHE A 166 7.53 7.23 -2.89
CA PHE A 166 8.45 7.53 -4.00
C PHE A 166 7.69 7.93 -5.26
N MET A 167 6.49 7.38 -5.45
CA MET A 167 5.61 7.70 -6.56
C MET A 167 4.17 7.77 -6.09
N GLY A 168 3.47 8.84 -6.42
CA GLY A 168 2.10 9.02 -5.97
C GLY A 168 1.42 10.23 -6.56
N LYS A 169 0.44 10.74 -5.83
CA LYS A 169 -0.30 11.94 -6.19
C LYS A 169 0.58 13.18 -6.01
N CYS A 170 0.71 13.98 -7.06
CA CYS A 170 1.36 15.28 -7.03
C CYS A 170 0.32 16.40 -7.07
N ILE A 171 0.59 17.50 -6.38
CA ILE A 171 -0.30 18.66 -6.29
C ILE A 171 0.34 19.82 -7.03
N CYS A 172 -0.40 20.45 -7.93
CA CYS A 172 0.08 21.57 -8.73
C CYS A 172 -0.84 22.78 -8.59
N GLU A 173 -0.26 23.92 -8.24
CA GLU A 173 -0.92 25.23 -8.34
C GLU A 173 -0.37 25.94 -9.58
N ILE A 174 -1.25 26.47 -10.43
CA ILE A 174 -0.86 27.17 -11.67
C ILE A 174 -1.19 28.65 -11.57
N PHE A 175 -0.16 29.49 -11.64
CA PHE A 175 -0.27 30.94 -11.63
C PHE A 175 -0.07 31.49 -13.04
N LYS A 176 -1.06 32.21 -13.54
CA LYS A 176 -0.98 32.89 -14.84
C LYS A 176 -0.57 34.34 -14.63
N LYS A 177 0.52 34.76 -15.29
CA LYS A 177 0.90 36.19 -15.36
C LYS A 177 0.22 36.88 -16.55
N ASP A 178 0.29 36.24 -17.71
CA ASP A 178 -0.36 36.67 -18.96
C ASP A 178 -0.67 35.44 -19.83
N ASP A 179 -1.17 35.63 -21.05
CA ASP A 179 -1.53 34.53 -21.97
C ASP A 179 -0.33 33.68 -22.44
N THR A 180 0.89 34.15 -22.21
CA THR A 180 2.13 33.48 -22.62
C THR A 180 3.01 33.05 -21.45
N LYS A 181 2.75 33.52 -20.23
CA LYS A 181 3.65 33.33 -19.08
C LYS A 181 2.92 32.77 -17.88
N TYR A 182 3.42 31.64 -17.40
CA TYR A 182 2.87 30.89 -16.30
C TYR A 182 3.98 30.52 -15.32
N ALA A 183 3.62 30.36 -14.06
CA ALA A 183 4.46 29.73 -13.05
C ALA A 183 3.64 28.63 -12.39
N THR A 184 4.28 27.54 -11.99
CA THR A 184 3.61 26.47 -11.26
C THR A 184 4.31 26.22 -9.94
N PHE A 185 3.55 25.90 -8.91
CA PHE A 185 4.08 25.37 -7.66
C PHE A 185 3.71 23.89 -7.59
N LEU A 186 4.69 23.01 -7.84
CA LEU A 186 4.49 21.57 -7.90
C LEU A 186 5.05 20.92 -6.63
N THR A 187 4.20 20.19 -5.93
CA THR A 187 4.55 19.35 -4.78
C THR A 187 4.55 17.89 -5.22
N VAL A 188 5.68 17.20 -5.00
CA VAL A 188 5.91 15.80 -5.40
C VAL A 188 6.36 14.96 -4.20
N PRO A 189 6.11 13.64 -4.20
CA PRO A 189 6.69 12.74 -3.20
C PRO A 189 8.23 12.73 -3.24
N ASP A 190 8.85 12.59 -2.07
CA ASP A 190 10.30 12.50 -1.92
C ASP A 190 10.71 11.62 -0.73
N GLY A 191 10.21 10.38 -0.71
CA GLY A 191 10.48 9.45 0.38
C GLY A 191 9.57 9.75 1.57
N ASP A 192 10.15 10.10 2.71
CA ASP A 192 9.43 10.37 3.97
C ASP A 192 8.75 11.75 4.02
N THR A 193 8.84 12.51 2.94
CA THR A 193 8.33 13.88 2.85
C THR A 193 7.82 14.22 1.45
N TYR A 194 7.24 15.41 1.32
CA TYR A 194 6.93 16.03 0.04
C TYR A 194 7.85 17.22 -0.19
N THR A 195 8.35 17.35 -1.41
CA THR A 195 9.12 18.53 -1.82
C THR A 195 8.33 19.36 -2.80
N SER A 196 8.40 20.68 -2.63
CA SER A 196 7.76 21.63 -3.53
C SER A 196 8.80 22.43 -4.30
N ARG A 197 8.53 22.67 -5.59
CA ARG A 197 9.35 23.55 -6.42
C ARG A 197 8.49 24.47 -7.28
N THR A 198 9.08 25.60 -7.64
CA THR A 198 8.48 26.52 -8.60
C THR A 198 9.08 26.29 -9.98
N ASP A 199 8.24 26.06 -10.97
CA ASP A 199 8.62 25.94 -12.37
C ASP A 199 8.07 27.13 -13.17
N ARG A 200 8.84 27.61 -14.15
CA ARG A 200 8.44 28.71 -15.04
C ARG A 200 8.09 28.16 -16.41
N PHE A 201 6.98 28.63 -16.96
CA PHE A 201 6.49 28.23 -18.26
C PHE A 201 6.29 29.43 -19.17
N GLU A 202 6.81 29.32 -20.39
CA GLU A 202 6.53 30.25 -21.48
C GLU A 202 5.82 29.48 -22.60
N VAL A 203 4.61 29.91 -22.93
CA VAL A 203 3.82 29.38 -24.05
C VAL A 203 3.87 30.42 -25.15
N SER A 204 4.29 30.01 -26.34
CA SER A 204 4.31 30.92 -27.48
C SER A 204 2.91 31.49 -27.76
N PRO A 205 2.83 32.68 -28.40
CA PRO A 205 1.56 33.27 -28.79
C PRO A 205 0.68 32.31 -29.61
N ASP A 206 -0.61 32.62 -29.68
CA ASP A 206 -1.58 31.77 -30.36
C ASP A 206 -1.24 31.57 -31.84
N SER A 207 -1.06 30.31 -32.21
CA SER A 207 -0.73 29.83 -33.54
C SER A 207 -1.17 28.37 -33.69
N ASP A 208 -1.13 27.85 -34.92
CA ASP A 208 -1.37 26.42 -35.17
C ASP A 208 -0.31 25.51 -34.53
N GLN A 209 0.90 26.04 -34.36
CA GLN A 209 2.07 25.36 -33.80
C GLN A 209 2.63 26.23 -32.69
N ARG A 210 2.30 25.87 -31.45
CA ARG A 210 2.75 26.54 -30.26
C ARG A 210 3.94 25.80 -29.67
N THR A 211 4.77 26.49 -28.90
CA THR A 211 5.83 25.88 -28.10
C THR A 211 5.55 26.17 -26.63
N VAL A 212 5.60 25.14 -25.79
CA VAL A 212 5.60 25.23 -24.34
C VAL A 212 7.04 25.05 -23.86
N THR A 213 7.60 26.07 -23.20
CA THR A 213 8.97 26.06 -22.70
C THR A 213 8.97 25.99 -21.19
N LEU A 214 9.62 24.97 -20.62
CA LEU A 214 9.82 24.79 -19.18
C LEU A 214 11.22 25.30 -18.79
N ASN A 215 11.27 26.21 -17.81
CA ASN A 215 12.47 26.78 -17.21
C ASN A 215 13.49 27.33 -18.22
N SER A 216 13.00 27.86 -19.35
CA SER A 216 13.79 28.43 -20.46
C SER A 216 14.74 27.43 -21.15
N ASP A 217 14.57 26.13 -20.92
CA ASP A 217 15.47 25.09 -21.42
C ASP A 217 14.70 24.05 -22.24
N GLN A 218 13.81 23.32 -21.58
CA GLN A 218 13.07 22.23 -22.21
C GLN A 218 11.90 22.76 -23.03
N LYS A 219 11.80 22.33 -24.29
CA LYS A 219 10.75 22.75 -25.23
C LYS A 219 9.88 21.58 -25.62
N PHE A 220 8.59 21.85 -25.69
CA PHE A 220 7.53 20.91 -26.04
C PHE A 220 6.67 21.53 -27.13
N ASP A 221 6.34 20.75 -28.14
CA ASP A 221 5.52 21.25 -29.25
C ASP A 221 4.05 21.01 -28.96
N TRP A 222 3.22 22.01 -29.22
CA TRP A 222 1.78 21.93 -29.07
C TRP A 222 1.11 22.29 -30.39
N ASN A 223 0.60 21.26 -31.06
CA ASN A 223 -0.17 21.40 -32.27
C ASN A 223 -1.65 21.62 -31.91
N THR A 224 -2.14 22.84 -32.11
CA THR A 224 -3.51 23.22 -31.75
C THR A 224 -4.54 22.71 -32.77
N LYS A 225 -4.12 22.33 -33.98
CA LYS A 225 -5.01 21.67 -34.97
C LYS A 225 -5.33 20.23 -34.60
N SER A 226 -4.33 19.48 -34.11
CA SER A 226 -4.52 18.11 -33.64
C SER A 226 -4.86 18.01 -32.16
N ASN A 227 -4.81 19.13 -31.43
CA ASN A 227 -4.94 19.21 -29.97
C ASN A 227 -3.98 18.28 -29.24
N LYS A 228 -2.73 18.17 -29.72
CA LYS A 228 -1.71 17.28 -29.16
C LYS A 228 -0.47 18.04 -28.69
N VAL A 229 0.09 17.56 -27.58
CA VAL A 229 1.37 18.03 -27.04
C VAL A 229 2.42 16.94 -27.21
N TYR A 230 3.60 17.33 -27.62
CA TYR A 230 4.71 16.45 -27.97
C TYR A 230 5.93 16.77 -27.09
N ALA A 231 6.54 15.73 -26.55
CA ALA A 231 7.86 15.81 -25.93
C ALA A 231 8.97 15.79 -27.00
N PRO A 232 10.21 16.17 -26.64
CA PRO A 232 11.37 15.98 -27.52
C PRO A 232 11.43 14.55 -28.05
N GLY A 233 11.56 14.38 -29.36
CA GLY A 233 11.53 13.06 -30.01
C GLY A 233 10.14 12.62 -30.50
N ASP A 234 9.19 13.56 -30.63
CA ASP A 234 7.85 13.36 -31.21
C ASP A 234 6.91 12.40 -30.42
N GLU A 235 7.22 12.15 -29.15
CA GLU A 235 6.34 11.38 -28.25
C GLU A 235 5.11 12.21 -27.88
N VAL A 236 3.90 11.67 -28.10
CA VAL A 236 2.65 12.35 -27.72
C VAL A 236 2.42 12.21 -26.22
N ILE A 237 2.53 13.32 -25.50
CA ILE A 237 2.37 13.37 -24.03
C ILE A 237 1.02 13.96 -23.59
N GLY A 238 0.25 14.50 -24.52
CA GLY A 238 -1.08 15.04 -24.25
C GLY A 238 -1.97 14.97 -25.49
N SER A 239 -3.26 14.68 -25.29
CA SER A 239 -4.29 14.68 -26.32
C SER A 239 -5.50 15.50 -25.86
N SER A 240 -6.28 16.02 -26.82
CA SER A 240 -7.43 16.90 -26.55
C SER A 240 -7.06 18.16 -25.77
N VAL A 241 -5.85 18.68 -25.97
CA VAL A 241 -5.31 19.85 -25.29
C VAL A 241 -5.76 21.13 -25.99
N ILE A 242 -6.65 21.87 -25.31
CA ILE A 242 -7.23 23.13 -25.81
C ILE A 242 -6.65 24.34 -25.08
N GLN A 243 -6.33 24.20 -23.79
CA GLN A 243 -5.88 25.31 -22.95
C GLN A 243 -4.39 25.19 -22.58
N PRO A 244 -3.67 26.33 -22.41
CA PRO A 244 -2.28 26.32 -21.96
C PRO A 244 -2.06 25.60 -20.64
N SER A 245 -2.98 25.72 -19.68
CA SER A 245 -2.93 25.02 -18.38
C SER A 245 -2.91 23.50 -18.56
N THR A 246 -3.74 22.97 -19.46
CA THR A 246 -3.75 21.54 -19.80
C THR A 246 -2.44 21.12 -20.46
N ALA A 247 -1.86 21.95 -21.34
CA ALA A 247 -0.57 21.67 -21.96
C ALA A 247 0.55 21.59 -20.90
N ILE A 248 0.59 22.58 -19.99
CA ILE A 248 1.53 22.65 -18.86
C ILE A 248 1.42 21.41 -17.97
N LEU A 249 0.20 20.98 -17.62
CA LEU A 249 0.00 19.78 -16.80
C LEU A 249 0.53 18.51 -17.49
N ASN A 250 0.35 18.36 -18.81
CA ASN A 250 0.91 17.22 -19.54
C ASN A 250 2.44 17.26 -19.55
N VAL A 251 3.04 18.45 -19.73
CA VAL A 251 4.49 18.62 -19.63
C VAL A 251 5.00 18.25 -18.23
N LEU A 252 4.34 18.71 -17.17
CA LEU A 252 4.71 18.37 -15.79
C LEU A 252 4.56 16.87 -15.52
N ARG A 253 3.52 16.22 -16.04
CA ARG A 253 3.34 14.75 -15.92
C ARG A 253 4.49 14.01 -16.58
N PHE A 254 4.86 14.39 -17.81
CA PHE A 254 5.98 13.79 -18.51
C PHE A 254 7.30 14.00 -17.76
N ALA A 255 7.59 15.23 -17.34
CA ALA A 255 8.83 15.59 -16.66
C ALA A 255 8.98 14.97 -15.26
N ASN A 256 7.88 14.52 -14.64
CA ASN A 256 7.87 13.91 -13.31
C ASN A 256 7.26 12.50 -13.31
N LYS A 257 7.29 11.79 -14.44
CA LYS A 257 6.69 10.45 -14.57
C LYS A 257 7.19 9.43 -13.54
N ASP A 258 8.41 9.63 -13.03
CA ASP A 258 9.03 8.76 -12.04
C ASP A 258 8.55 9.03 -10.61
N LYS A 259 7.89 10.17 -10.35
CA LYS A 259 7.38 10.59 -9.04
C LYS A 259 5.86 10.81 -9.00
N CYS A 260 5.26 11.18 -10.12
CA CYS A 260 3.85 11.55 -10.20
C CYS A 260 3.05 10.48 -10.95
N GLN A 261 2.32 9.65 -10.20
CA GLN A 261 1.29 8.78 -10.76
C GLN A 261 0.11 9.61 -11.31
N SER A 262 -0.20 10.71 -10.63
CA SER A 262 -1.19 11.69 -11.06
C SER A 262 -0.71 13.10 -10.69
N ILE A 263 -1.22 14.10 -11.43
CA ILE A 263 -1.09 15.50 -11.03
C ILE A 263 -2.50 16.06 -10.94
N GLU A 264 -2.85 16.54 -9.75
CA GLU A 264 -4.09 17.24 -9.44
C GLU A 264 -3.82 18.73 -9.28
N THR A 265 -4.76 19.54 -9.79
CA THR A 265 -4.72 20.99 -9.59
C THR A 265 -5.41 21.35 -8.30
N LYS A 266 -4.77 22.21 -7.52
CA LYS A 266 -5.42 22.87 -6.39
C LYS A 266 -5.94 24.22 -6.90
N ASP A 267 -7.24 24.41 -6.78
CA ASP A 267 -7.93 25.66 -7.14
C ASP A 267 -7.57 26.81 -6.18
#